data_AF-A0A453MJY2-F1
#
_entry.id   AF-A0A453MJY2-F1
#
_cell.length_a   1.000
_cell.length_b   1.000
_cell.length_c   1.000
_cell.angle_alpha   90.00
_cell.angle_beta   90.00
_cell.angle_gamma   90.00
#
_symmetry.space_group_name_H-M   'P 1'
#
loop_
_entity.id
_entity.type
_entity.pdbx_description
1 polymer ?
#
loop_
_entity_poly.entity_id
_entity_poly.type
_entity_poly.pdbx_seq_one_letter_code
_entity_poly.pdbx_strand_id
1 'polypeptide(L)'
;MSPERIRNENYSYAADIWSLGLTILECATGKFPYNVNEGPANLMLQILDDPSPAPPEDAYTPEFCSFIKDCLWKDADARPTCEQLLSHPFIKRYEQTGVDLAAYVRGVVNPTERLKQIAEMLAVHYYLLFNGSEGPWNHMKTFYREESSFSFSGNVYVGQSAIFDTLSNIRKKLKGDRPREKIVHVVEKLHCRANGETEIAIRVSGSFITGNQFLIFGEGLQAEGMPSLDEINIDIPSKRVGQFREQFTVLPGTSMGCYYIAKQDLYIVQS
;
A
#
# COMPACT_ATOMS: atom_id res chain seq x y z
N MET A 1 -16.61 -9.63 10.07
CA MET A 1 -16.72 -10.71 11.08
C MET A 1 -17.95 -11.54 10.76
N SER A 2 -17.91 -12.85 10.99
CA SER A 2 -19.09 -13.70 10.82
C SER A 2 -20.05 -13.58 12.02
N PRO A 3 -21.35 -13.90 11.85
CA PRO A 3 -22.36 -13.75 12.92
C PRO A 3 -22.01 -14.46 14.23
N GLU A 4 -21.55 -15.70 14.16
CA GLU A 4 -21.14 -16.54 15.30
C GLU A 4 -19.98 -15.91 16.08
N ARG A 5 -19.03 -15.26 15.38
CA ARG A 5 -17.91 -14.55 16.03
C ARG A 5 -18.40 -13.33 16.78
N ILE A 6 -19.37 -12.61 16.24
CA ILE A 6 -19.95 -11.43 16.89
C ILE A 6 -20.76 -11.85 18.13
N ARG A 7 -21.45 -12.99 18.07
CA ARG A 7 -22.15 -13.60 19.23
C ARG A 7 -21.21 -14.21 20.26
N ASN A 8 -19.90 -14.19 20.03
CA ASN A 8 -18.90 -14.83 20.89
C ASN A 8 -19.13 -16.35 21.03
N GLU A 9 -19.63 -16.98 19.96
CA GLU A 9 -19.77 -18.42 19.83
C GLU A 9 -18.45 -19.06 19.37
N ASN A 10 -18.35 -20.39 19.49
CA ASN A 10 -17.23 -21.11 18.91
C ASN A 10 -17.24 -20.94 17.39
N TYR A 11 -16.10 -20.58 16.81
CA TYR A 11 -15.95 -20.42 15.37
C TYR A 11 -14.77 -21.26 14.85
N SER A 12 -14.85 -21.63 13.58
CA SER A 12 -13.85 -22.42 12.87
C SER A 12 -13.84 -22.00 11.39
N TYR A 13 -13.47 -22.89 10.49
CA TYR A 13 -13.36 -22.64 9.04
C TYR A 13 -14.65 -22.07 8.40
N ALA A 14 -15.83 -22.34 8.97
CA ALA A 14 -17.08 -21.75 8.51
C ALA A 14 -17.04 -20.20 8.53
N ALA A 15 -16.34 -19.59 9.49
CA ALA A 15 -16.20 -18.13 9.57
C ALA A 15 -15.40 -17.55 8.38
N ASP A 16 -14.47 -18.32 7.83
CA ASP A 16 -13.71 -17.93 6.64
C ASP A 16 -14.58 -18.03 5.38
N ILE A 17 -15.47 -19.03 5.30
CA ILE A 17 -16.46 -19.15 4.21
C ILE A 17 -17.40 -17.94 4.18
N TRP A 18 -17.84 -17.46 5.34
CA TRP A 18 -18.61 -16.22 5.42
C TRP A 18 -17.83 -15.03 4.87
N SER A 19 -16.56 -14.90 5.27
CA SER A 19 -15.69 -13.81 4.81
C SER A 19 -15.46 -13.88 3.29
N LEU A 20 -15.26 -15.08 2.75
CA LEU A 20 -15.15 -15.36 1.32
C LEU A 20 -16.41 -14.90 0.56
N GLY A 21 -17.59 -15.24 1.07
CA GLY A 21 -18.86 -14.82 0.46
C GLY A 21 -18.99 -13.30 0.37
N LEU A 22 -18.63 -12.59 1.44
CA LEU A 22 -18.66 -11.11 1.45
C LEU A 22 -17.65 -10.53 0.45
N THR A 23 -16.43 -11.06 0.41
CA THR A 23 -15.39 -10.61 -0.53
C THR A 23 -15.81 -10.82 -1.97
N ILE A 24 -16.34 -11.99 -2.33
CA ILE A 24 -16.76 -12.27 -3.71
C ILE A 24 -17.95 -11.39 -4.10
N LEU A 25 -18.91 -11.18 -3.19
CA LEU A 25 -20.03 -10.27 -3.43
C LEU A 25 -19.55 -8.83 -3.65
N GLU A 26 -18.64 -8.34 -2.81
CA GLU A 26 -18.04 -7.00 -2.95
C GLU A 26 -17.26 -6.86 -4.27
N CYS A 27 -16.48 -7.87 -4.67
CA CYS A 27 -15.79 -7.87 -5.95
C CYS A 27 -16.76 -7.80 -7.14
N ALA A 28 -17.91 -8.45 -7.04
CA ALA A 28 -18.91 -8.47 -8.10
C ALA A 28 -19.69 -7.14 -8.20
N THR A 29 -20.05 -6.55 -7.06
CA THR A 29 -20.87 -5.32 -7.01
C THR A 29 -20.04 -4.04 -6.98
N GLY A 30 -18.73 -4.14 -6.70
CA GLY A 30 -17.84 -3.00 -6.48
C GLY A 30 -18.12 -2.23 -5.18
N LYS A 31 -18.95 -2.78 -4.28
CA LYS A 31 -19.38 -2.11 -3.06
C LYS A 31 -19.54 -3.10 -1.91
N PHE A 32 -18.98 -2.76 -0.74
CA PHE A 32 -19.20 -3.50 0.48
C PHE A 32 -20.72 -3.60 0.80
N PRO A 33 -21.27 -4.80 1.08
CA PRO A 33 -22.72 -5.01 1.13
C PRO A 33 -23.42 -4.38 2.34
N TYR A 34 -22.68 -3.93 3.36
CA TYR A 34 -23.24 -3.31 4.57
C TYR A 34 -22.94 -1.82 4.66
N ASN A 35 -23.74 -1.09 5.42
CA ASN A 35 -23.50 0.33 5.69
C ASN A 35 -22.48 0.51 6.82
N VAL A 36 -21.32 1.10 6.50
CA VAL A 36 -20.22 1.34 7.44
C VAL A 36 -20.24 2.72 8.10
N ASN A 37 -21.11 3.63 7.65
CA ASN A 37 -21.08 5.04 8.07
C ASN A 37 -21.63 5.27 9.48
N GLU A 38 -22.37 4.29 10.04
CA GLU A 38 -23.01 4.38 11.35
C GLU A 38 -22.15 3.76 12.47
N GLY A 39 -20.89 3.45 12.17
CA GLY A 39 -19.91 2.96 13.12
C GLY A 39 -19.94 1.45 13.38
N PRO A 40 -18.95 0.92 14.13
CA PRO A 40 -18.73 -0.52 14.25
C PRO A 40 -19.87 -1.29 14.92
N ALA A 41 -20.53 -0.68 15.91
CA ALA A 41 -21.61 -1.33 16.65
C ALA A 41 -22.83 -1.59 15.76
N ASN A 42 -23.21 -0.60 14.93
CA ASN A 42 -24.33 -0.74 14.01
C ASN A 42 -24.03 -1.75 12.90
N LEU A 43 -22.79 -1.79 12.40
CA LEU A 43 -22.37 -2.81 11.45
C LEU A 43 -22.51 -4.23 12.03
N MET A 44 -22.16 -4.43 13.31
CA MET A 44 -22.35 -5.72 13.97
C MET A 44 -23.83 -6.11 14.05
N LEU A 45 -24.72 -5.17 14.36
CA LEU A 45 -26.17 -5.40 14.38
C LEU A 45 -26.71 -5.78 13.00
N GLN A 46 -26.30 -5.06 11.93
CA GLN A 46 -26.68 -5.43 10.55
C GLN A 46 -26.28 -6.87 10.21
N ILE A 47 -25.06 -7.29 10.58
CA ILE A 47 -24.59 -8.65 10.35
C ILE A 47 -25.43 -9.68 11.12
N LEU A 48 -25.86 -9.37 12.35
CA LEU A 48 -26.63 -10.27 13.20
C LEU A 48 -28.12 -10.35 12.85
N ASP A 49 -28.74 -9.22 12.50
CA ASP A 49 -30.19 -9.07 12.50
C ASP A 49 -30.78 -8.88 11.09
N ASP A 50 -30.10 -8.16 10.19
CA ASP A 50 -30.61 -7.94 8.83
C ASP A 50 -30.54 -9.20 7.97
N PRO A 51 -31.36 -9.36 6.91
CA PRO A 51 -31.17 -10.44 5.96
C PRO A 51 -29.74 -10.50 5.42
N SER A 52 -29.23 -11.72 5.22
CA SER A 52 -27.91 -11.88 4.59
C SER A 52 -27.88 -11.18 3.24
N PRO A 53 -26.80 -10.45 2.91
CA PRO A 53 -26.75 -9.73 1.65
C PRO A 53 -26.69 -10.70 0.48
N ALA A 54 -27.40 -10.36 -0.58
CA ALA A 54 -27.49 -11.15 -1.79
C ALA A 54 -27.31 -10.25 -3.03
N PRO A 55 -26.73 -10.77 -4.11
CA PRO A 55 -26.67 -10.04 -5.37
C PRO A 55 -28.08 -9.92 -6.00
N PRO A 56 -28.37 -8.83 -6.74
CA PRO A 56 -29.59 -8.72 -7.54
C PRO A 56 -29.72 -9.88 -8.55
N GLU A 57 -30.77 -10.69 -8.42
CA GLU A 57 -30.92 -11.93 -9.22
C GLU A 57 -31.04 -11.67 -10.74
N ASP A 58 -31.47 -10.47 -11.13
CA ASP A 58 -31.59 -10.04 -12.53
C ASP A 58 -30.26 -9.61 -13.16
N ALA A 59 -29.26 -9.28 -12.35
CA ALA A 59 -27.96 -8.79 -12.81
C ALA A 59 -26.87 -9.89 -12.84
N TYR A 60 -27.09 -11.03 -12.19
CA TYR A 60 -26.08 -12.08 -12.02
C TYR A 60 -26.60 -13.47 -12.37
N THR A 61 -25.69 -14.38 -12.71
CA THR A 61 -26.03 -15.77 -13.06
C THR A 61 -26.62 -16.52 -11.85
N PRO A 62 -27.59 -17.43 -12.04
CA PRO A 62 -28.17 -18.21 -10.95
C PRO A 62 -27.14 -18.98 -10.12
N GLU A 63 -26.08 -19.50 -10.76
CA GLU A 63 -25.01 -20.22 -10.07
C GLU A 63 -24.21 -19.30 -9.13
N PHE A 64 -23.98 -18.05 -9.53
CA PHE A 64 -23.33 -17.05 -8.68
C PHE A 64 -24.21 -16.71 -7.47
N CYS A 65 -25.48 -16.41 -7.70
CA CYS A 65 -26.44 -16.09 -6.63
C CYS A 65 -26.55 -17.24 -5.62
N SER A 66 -26.62 -18.49 -6.09
CA SER A 66 -26.62 -19.69 -5.24
C SER A 66 -25.33 -19.81 -4.42
N PHE A 67 -24.16 -19.61 -5.04
CA PHE A 67 -22.88 -19.70 -4.34
C PHE A 67 -22.74 -18.66 -3.22
N ILE A 68 -23.17 -17.41 -3.48
CA ILE A 68 -23.16 -16.36 -2.45
C ILE A 68 -24.12 -16.67 -1.31
N LYS A 69 -25.32 -17.17 -1.63
CA LYS A 69 -26.31 -17.56 -0.63
C LYS A 69 -25.79 -18.66 0.29
N ASP A 70 -25.12 -19.66 -0.27
CA ASP A 70 -24.52 -20.75 0.48
C ASP A 70 -23.38 -20.26 1.40
N CYS A 71 -22.52 -19.37 0.90
CA CYS A 71 -21.43 -18.79 1.70
C CYS A 71 -21.95 -17.88 2.83
N LEU A 72 -23.03 -17.13 2.59
CA LEU A 72 -23.56 -16.10 3.49
C LEU A 72 -24.74 -16.59 4.33
N TRP A 73 -24.80 -17.90 4.58
CA TRP A 73 -25.78 -18.45 5.51
C TRP A 73 -25.40 -18.11 6.96
N LYS A 74 -26.32 -17.51 7.74
CA LYS A 74 -25.99 -17.03 9.09
C LYS A 74 -25.63 -18.16 10.04
N ASP A 75 -26.35 -19.26 9.98
CA ASP A 75 -26.04 -20.46 10.74
C ASP A 75 -24.73 -21.07 10.22
N ALA A 76 -23.74 -21.20 11.11
CA ALA A 76 -22.42 -21.68 10.77
C ALA A 76 -22.40 -23.17 10.44
N ASP A 77 -23.25 -23.97 11.10
CA ASP A 77 -23.29 -25.42 10.91
C ASP A 77 -23.99 -25.81 9.60
N ALA A 78 -24.85 -24.93 9.09
CA ALA A 78 -25.53 -25.09 7.80
C ALA A 78 -24.71 -24.56 6.61
N ARG A 79 -23.59 -23.85 6.84
CA ARG A 79 -22.69 -23.44 5.75
C ARG A 79 -21.94 -24.65 5.19
N PRO A 80 -21.80 -24.76 3.86
CA PRO A 80 -21.03 -25.84 3.25
C PRO A 80 -19.55 -25.72 3.57
N THR A 81 -18.86 -26.85 3.64
CA THR A 81 -17.39 -26.88 3.79
C THR A 81 -16.68 -26.40 2.53
N CYS A 82 -15.39 -26.06 2.63
CA CYS A 82 -14.58 -25.70 1.47
C CYS A 82 -14.59 -26.82 0.39
N GLU A 83 -14.53 -28.08 0.80
CA GLU A 83 -14.57 -29.22 -0.13
C GLU A 83 -15.91 -29.30 -0.90
N GLN A 84 -17.02 -28.99 -0.23
CA GLN A 84 -18.33 -28.91 -0.86
C GLN A 84 -18.41 -27.72 -1.82
N LEU A 85 -17.90 -26.55 -1.42
CA LEU A 85 -17.87 -25.35 -2.26
C LEU A 85 -16.99 -25.51 -3.50
N LEU A 86 -15.87 -26.24 -3.41
CA LEU A 86 -15.04 -26.57 -4.58
C LEU A 86 -15.78 -27.43 -5.62
N SER A 87 -16.83 -28.14 -5.20
CA SER A 87 -17.71 -28.90 -6.08
C SER A 87 -18.93 -28.10 -6.57
N HIS A 88 -19.10 -26.85 -6.12
CA HIS A 88 -20.24 -26.03 -6.48
C HIS A 88 -20.23 -25.65 -7.98
N PRO A 89 -21.39 -25.63 -8.67
CA PRO A 89 -21.48 -25.34 -10.12
C PRO A 89 -20.78 -24.04 -10.54
N PHE A 90 -20.87 -22.99 -9.72
CA PHE A 90 -20.16 -21.72 -9.94
C PHE A 90 -18.64 -21.92 -10.08
N ILE A 91 -18.01 -22.66 -9.17
CA ILE A 91 -16.56 -22.90 -9.20
C ILE A 91 -16.20 -23.82 -10.36
N LYS A 92 -16.92 -24.94 -10.51
CA LYS A 92 -16.66 -25.93 -11.56
C LYS A 92 -16.76 -25.37 -12.97
N ARG A 93 -17.67 -24.40 -13.20
CA ARG A 93 -17.80 -23.72 -14.49
C ARG A 93 -16.52 -22.99 -14.93
N TYR A 94 -15.73 -22.47 -13.98
CA TYR A 94 -14.55 -21.67 -14.28
C TYR A 94 -13.22 -22.40 -14.00
N GLU A 95 -13.26 -23.65 -13.54
CA GLU A 95 -12.07 -24.45 -13.17
C GLU A 95 -11.06 -24.60 -14.32
N GLN A 96 -11.54 -24.65 -15.57
CA GLN A 96 -10.71 -24.80 -16.77
C GLN A 96 -10.60 -23.50 -17.59
N THR A 97 -11.15 -22.40 -17.09
CA THR A 97 -11.13 -21.13 -17.81
C THR A 97 -9.77 -20.48 -17.63
N GLY A 98 -9.06 -20.25 -18.74
CA GLY A 98 -7.86 -19.42 -18.72
C GLY A 98 -8.23 -17.97 -18.44
N VAL A 99 -7.90 -17.49 -17.24
CA VAL A 99 -8.10 -16.09 -16.85
C VAL A 99 -6.77 -15.36 -16.93
N ASP A 100 -6.64 -14.43 -17.87
CA ASP A 100 -5.51 -13.49 -17.88
C ASP A 100 -5.83 -12.31 -16.96
N LEU A 101 -5.58 -12.51 -15.66
CA LEU A 101 -5.75 -11.48 -14.65
C LEU A 101 -4.89 -10.24 -14.95
N ALA A 102 -3.70 -10.44 -15.55
CA ALA A 102 -2.82 -9.33 -15.88
C ALA A 102 -3.42 -8.46 -17.00
N ALA A 103 -4.04 -9.06 -18.02
CA ALA A 103 -4.78 -8.33 -19.05
C ALA A 103 -5.99 -7.59 -18.48
N TYR A 104 -6.76 -8.24 -17.60
CA TYR A 104 -7.88 -7.58 -16.92
C TYR A 104 -7.41 -6.37 -16.13
N VAL A 105 -6.40 -6.53 -15.27
CA VAL A 105 -5.84 -5.42 -14.47
C VAL A 105 -5.33 -4.28 -15.36
N ARG A 106 -4.64 -4.59 -16.48
CA ARG A 106 -4.23 -3.57 -17.45
C ARG A 106 -5.40 -2.84 -18.10
N GLY A 107 -6.55 -3.50 -18.26
CA GLY A 107 -7.75 -2.93 -18.86
C GLY A 107 -8.57 -2.05 -17.91
N VAL A 108 -8.53 -2.31 -16.60
CA VAL A 108 -9.34 -1.58 -15.61
C VAL A 108 -8.54 -0.57 -14.79
N VAL A 109 -7.23 -0.76 -14.64
CA VAL A 109 -6.36 0.16 -13.88
C VAL A 109 -5.71 1.15 -14.82
N ASN A 110 -5.87 2.45 -14.55
CA ASN A 110 -5.11 3.48 -15.26
C ASN A 110 -3.61 3.33 -14.94
N PRO A 111 -2.74 3.02 -15.92
CA PRO A 111 -1.32 2.82 -15.67
C PRO A 111 -0.65 4.03 -15.02
N THR A 112 -1.07 5.24 -15.38
CA THR A 112 -0.54 6.49 -14.81
C THR A 112 -0.91 6.63 -13.34
N GLU A 113 -2.14 6.29 -12.96
CA GLU A 113 -2.58 6.30 -11.56
C GLU A 113 -1.82 5.26 -10.73
N ARG A 114 -1.63 4.06 -11.28
CA ARG A 114 -0.86 3.01 -10.60
C ARG A 114 0.60 3.40 -10.38
N LEU A 115 1.23 4.01 -11.39
CA LEU A 115 2.58 4.54 -11.26
C LEU A 115 2.67 5.61 -10.17
N LYS A 116 1.67 6.51 -10.11
CA LYS A 116 1.57 7.53 -9.06
C LYS A 116 1.49 6.90 -7.67
N GLN A 117 0.59 5.94 -7.47
CA GLN A 117 0.45 5.22 -6.19
C GLN A 117 1.75 4.53 -5.76
N ILE A 118 2.45 3.86 -6.69
CA ILE A 118 3.75 3.21 -6.39
C ILE A 118 4.78 4.26 -5.97
N ALA A 119 4.84 5.39 -6.67
CA ALA A 119 5.78 6.46 -6.34
C ALA A 119 5.50 7.08 -4.97
N GLU A 120 4.24 7.34 -4.66
CA GLU A 120 3.80 7.87 -3.37
C GLU A 120 4.12 6.90 -2.24
N MET A 121 3.77 5.62 -2.40
CA MET A 121 4.09 4.57 -1.44
C MET A 121 5.60 4.51 -1.20
N LEU A 122 6.42 4.47 -2.25
CA LEU A 122 7.87 4.42 -2.11
C LEU A 122 8.39 5.64 -1.34
N ALA A 123 8.01 6.85 -1.75
CA ALA A 123 8.48 8.09 -1.13
C ALA A 123 8.11 8.15 0.37
N VAL A 124 6.85 7.86 0.70
CA VAL A 124 6.36 7.82 2.09
C VAL A 124 7.19 6.86 2.92
N HIS A 125 7.30 5.60 2.51
CA HIS A 125 7.97 4.58 3.32
C HIS A 125 9.48 4.84 3.42
N TYR A 126 10.12 5.23 2.32
CA TYR A 126 11.55 5.51 2.28
C TYR A 126 11.92 6.65 3.23
N TYR A 127 11.27 7.81 3.12
CA TYR A 127 11.62 8.97 3.94
C TYR A 127 11.11 8.87 5.38
N LEU A 128 10.03 8.10 5.65
CA LEU A 128 9.63 7.77 7.02
C LEU A 128 10.71 6.94 7.73
N LEU A 129 11.25 5.92 7.05
CA LEU A 129 12.37 5.15 7.61
C LEU A 129 13.62 6.01 7.79
N PHE A 130 13.93 6.86 6.80
CA PHE A 130 15.10 7.75 6.86
C PHE A 130 15.03 8.74 8.03
N ASN A 131 13.90 9.41 8.21
CA ASN A 131 13.72 10.41 9.27
C ASN A 131 13.31 9.79 10.62
N GLY A 132 12.96 8.50 10.63
CA GLY A 132 12.43 7.78 11.78
C GLY A 132 13.46 7.44 12.87
N SER A 133 13.10 6.51 13.76
CA SER A 133 13.97 6.01 14.83
C SER A 133 14.94 4.92 14.36
N GLU A 134 15.91 4.52 15.18
CA GLU A 134 16.92 3.50 14.80
C GLU A 134 16.32 2.08 14.66
N GLY A 135 15.22 1.78 15.37
CA GLY A 135 14.61 0.44 15.34
C GLY A 135 14.14 0.04 13.94
N PRO A 136 13.23 0.81 13.31
CA PRO A 136 12.75 0.52 11.97
C PRO A 136 13.82 0.66 10.88
N TRP A 137 14.88 1.44 11.11
CA TRP A 137 15.89 1.78 10.10
C TRP A 137 16.52 0.57 9.40
N ASN A 138 16.70 -0.56 10.10
CA ASN A 138 17.25 -1.77 9.49
C ASN A 138 16.43 -2.29 8.29
N HIS A 139 15.13 -1.98 8.24
CA HIS A 139 14.27 -2.30 7.09
C HIS A 139 14.65 -1.52 5.83
N MET A 140 15.43 -0.44 5.92
CA MET A 140 15.94 0.27 4.75
C MET A 140 16.74 -0.66 3.81
N LYS A 141 17.41 -1.68 4.36
CA LYS A 141 18.11 -2.69 3.56
C LYS A 141 17.19 -3.39 2.56
N THR A 142 15.94 -3.64 2.93
CA THR A 142 15.01 -4.45 2.10
C THR A 142 14.59 -3.76 0.81
N PHE A 143 14.82 -2.45 0.68
CA PHE A 143 14.58 -1.70 -0.56
C PHE A 143 15.63 -2.00 -1.64
N TYR A 144 16.78 -2.59 -1.28
CA TYR A 144 17.91 -2.81 -2.18
C TYR A 144 18.28 -4.29 -2.27
N ARG A 145 18.89 -4.65 -3.40
CA ARG A 145 19.47 -5.97 -3.67
C ARG A 145 20.99 -5.85 -3.86
N GLU A 146 21.66 -6.96 -4.12
CA GLU A 146 23.11 -6.99 -4.32
C GLU A 146 23.53 -6.30 -5.62
N GLU A 147 22.67 -6.32 -6.63
CA GLU A 147 22.84 -5.61 -7.90
C GLU A 147 22.47 -4.12 -7.84
N SER A 148 21.87 -3.65 -6.73
CA SER A 148 21.47 -2.26 -6.59
C SER A 148 22.67 -1.33 -6.52
N SER A 149 22.49 -0.09 -7.01
CA SER A 149 23.50 0.95 -6.94
C SER A 149 22.97 2.25 -6.32
N PHE A 150 23.81 2.92 -5.54
CA PHE A 150 23.56 4.23 -4.97
C PHE A 150 24.68 5.19 -5.35
N SER A 151 24.35 6.34 -5.91
CA SER A 151 25.30 7.39 -6.25
C SER A 151 25.12 8.59 -5.31
N PHE A 152 26.21 9.02 -4.69
CA PHE A 152 26.22 10.22 -3.85
C PHE A 152 27.58 10.90 -3.88
N SER A 153 27.59 12.23 -4.08
CA SER A 153 28.81 13.05 -4.09
C SER A 153 29.89 12.55 -5.04
N GLY A 154 29.49 12.06 -6.23
CA GLY A 154 30.40 11.53 -7.26
C GLY A 154 30.88 10.09 -7.03
N ASN A 155 30.55 9.46 -5.90
CA ASN A 155 30.86 8.06 -5.62
C ASN A 155 29.67 7.16 -5.94
N VAL A 156 29.96 5.90 -6.29
CA VAL A 156 28.95 4.85 -6.52
C VAL A 156 29.19 3.72 -5.54
N TYR A 157 28.13 3.31 -4.86
CA TYR A 157 28.09 2.23 -3.88
C TYR A 157 27.18 1.12 -4.42
N VAL A 158 27.67 -0.11 -4.44
CA VAL A 158 26.94 -1.26 -5.00
C VAL A 158 26.68 -2.28 -3.91
N GLY A 159 25.48 -2.84 -3.90
CA GLY A 159 25.06 -3.88 -2.96
C GLY A 159 24.45 -3.36 -1.67
N GLN A 160 23.59 -4.18 -1.08
CA GLN A 160 22.68 -3.78 0.00
C GLN A 160 23.44 -3.21 1.22
N SER A 161 24.54 -3.84 1.60
CA SER A 161 25.31 -3.42 2.79
C SER A 161 26.01 -2.09 2.57
N ALA A 162 26.70 -1.90 1.44
CA ALA A 162 27.42 -0.66 1.14
C ALA A 162 26.47 0.53 1.01
N ILE A 163 25.30 0.33 0.38
CA ILE A 163 24.26 1.35 0.27
C ILE A 163 23.73 1.72 1.66
N PHE A 164 23.36 0.73 2.48
CA PHE A 164 22.84 0.96 3.81
C PHE A 164 23.82 1.70 4.73
N ASP A 165 25.10 1.31 4.71
CA ASP A 165 26.13 1.96 5.52
C ASP A 165 26.32 3.41 5.09
N THR A 166 26.29 3.67 3.77
CA THR A 166 26.41 5.03 3.23
C THR A 166 25.20 5.89 3.59
N LEU A 167 23.98 5.38 3.39
CA LEU A 167 22.75 6.08 3.80
C LEU A 167 22.73 6.32 5.32
N SER A 168 23.20 5.37 6.12
CA SER A 168 23.33 5.52 7.57
C SER A 168 24.29 6.64 7.95
N ASN A 169 25.41 6.76 7.23
CA ASN A 169 26.36 7.86 7.42
C ASN A 169 25.76 9.21 7.04
N ILE A 170 25.01 9.29 5.93
CA ILE A 170 24.29 10.50 5.54
C ILE A 170 23.25 10.88 6.61
N ARG A 171 22.45 9.91 7.06
CA ARG A 171 21.45 10.10 8.13
C ARG A 171 22.06 10.61 9.42
N LYS A 172 23.19 10.06 9.85
CA LYS A 172 23.95 10.54 11.02
C LYS A 172 24.44 11.98 10.83
N LYS A 173 24.98 12.31 9.67
CA LYS A 173 25.44 13.67 9.34
C LYS A 173 24.29 14.68 9.36
N LEU A 174 23.13 14.33 8.81
CA LEU A 174 21.94 15.19 8.81
C LEU A 174 21.35 15.35 10.21
N LYS A 175 21.36 14.30 11.03
CA LYS A 175 20.93 14.38 12.43
C LYS A 175 21.78 15.38 13.24
N GLY A 176 23.08 15.39 12.98
CA GLY A 176 24.06 16.21 13.73
C GLY A 176 24.08 15.89 15.23
N ASP A 177 24.75 16.74 16.01
CA ASP A 177 24.84 16.61 17.48
C ASP A 177 23.71 17.35 18.22
N ARG A 178 22.64 17.77 17.53
CA ARG A 178 21.60 18.64 18.10
C ARG A 178 20.58 17.81 18.90
N PRO A 179 20.41 18.07 20.21
CA PRO A 179 19.54 17.27 21.07
C PRO A 179 18.04 17.57 20.92
N ARG A 180 17.64 18.69 20.30
CA ARG A 180 16.24 19.16 20.26
C ARG A 180 15.62 19.33 18.86
N GLU A 181 16.43 19.46 17.82
CA GLU A 181 15.97 19.67 16.44
C GLU A 181 16.75 18.76 15.50
N LYS A 182 16.04 18.03 14.64
CA LYS A 182 16.65 17.19 13.61
C LYS A 182 16.53 17.87 12.25
N ILE A 183 17.46 17.58 11.34
CA ILE A 183 17.23 17.90 9.93
C ILE A 183 16.31 16.82 9.37
N VAL A 184 15.17 17.24 8.85
CA VAL A 184 14.14 16.35 8.28
C VAL A 184 13.88 16.72 6.83
N HIS A 185 13.42 15.73 6.06
CA HIS A 185 13.01 15.96 4.69
C HIS A 185 11.64 16.61 4.63
N VAL A 186 11.50 17.54 3.68
CA VAL A 186 10.22 18.02 3.17
C VAL A 186 10.21 17.70 1.69
N VAL A 187 9.39 16.74 1.27
CA VAL A 187 9.18 16.47 -0.16
C VAL A 187 8.29 17.58 -0.71
N GLU A 188 8.70 18.23 -1.79
CA GLU A 188 7.94 19.33 -2.43
C GLU A 188 7.40 18.93 -3.82
N LYS A 189 8.10 18.02 -4.51
CA LYS A 189 7.69 17.48 -5.81
C LYS A 189 8.01 16.01 -5.89
N LEU A 190 7.03 15.24 -6.39
CA LEU A 190 7.17 13.84 -6.73
C LEU A 190 6.68 13.64 -8.16
N HIS A 191 7.56 13.14 -9.02
CA HIS A 191 7.21 12.77 -10.39
C HIS A 191 7.59 11.32 -10.64
N CYS A 192 6.75 10.60 -11.38
CA CYS A 192 7.05 9.26 -11.84
C CYS A 192 6.79 9.13 -13.34
N ARG A 193 7.53 8.23 -13.98
CA ARG A 193 7.30 7.83 -15.37
C ARG A 193 7.73 6.39 -15.56
N ALA A 194 7.09 5.71 -16.51
CA ALA A 194 7.64 4.48 -17.05
C ALA A 194 8.97 4.79 -17.77
N ASN A 195 9.96 3.92 -17.61
CA ASN A 195 11.28 4.03 -18.25
C ASN A 195 11.64 2.72 -18.96
N GLY A 196 10.84 2.32 -19.95
CA GLY A 196 10.91 1.00 -20.57
C GLY A 196 9.68 0.17 -20.24
N GLU A 197 9.77 -1.16 -20.35
CA GLU A 197 8.61 -2.04 -20.16
C GLU A 197 8.26 -2.26 -18.69
N THR A 198 9.26 -2.39 -17.82
CA THR A 198 9.07 -2.78 -16.41
C THR A 198 9.67 -1.80 -15.42
N GLU A 199 10.48 -0.85 -15.90
CA GLU A 199 11.19 0.09 -15.05
C GLU A 199 10.36 1.34 -14.78
N ILE A 200 10.42 1.80 -13.52
CA ILE A 200 9.78 3.05 -13.09
C ILE A 200 10.88 4.01 -12.65
N ALA A 201 10.91 5.19 -13.27
CA ALA A 201 11.77 6.27 -12.83
C ALA A 201 10.96 7.24 -11.96
N ILE A 202 11.38 7.41 -10.71
CA ILE A 202 10.78 8.31 -9.72
C ILE A 202 11.78 9.42 -9.42
N ARG A 203 11.32 10.67 -9.47
CA ARG A 203 12.10 11.84 -9.11
C ARG A 203 11.44 12.55 -7.95
N VAL A 204 12.23 12.78 -6.92
CA VAL A 204 11.84 13.52 -5.72
C VAL A 204 12.70 14.76 -5.63
N SER A 205 12.09 15.89 -5.30
CA SER A 205 12.83 17.08 -4.90
C SER A 205 12.17 17.76 -3.73
N GLY A 206 12.98 18.41 -2.91
CA GLY A 206 12.45 19.17 -1.79
C GLY A 206 13.55 19.81 -0.95
N SER A 207 13.18 20.08 0.29
CA SER A 207 14.00 20.84 1.23
C SER A 207 14.38 20.02 2.44
N PHE A 208 15.54 20.32 2.99
CA PHE A 208 15.89 19.97 4.36
C PHE A 208 15.48 21.12 5.27
N ILE A 209 14.75 20.82 6.34
CA ILE A 209 14.38 21.82 7.36
C ILE A 209 14.82 21.36 8.75
N THR A 210 15.01 22.31 9.67
CA THR A 210 15.09 21.98 11.10
C THR A 210 13.70 21.73 11.68
N GLY A 211 13.47 20.52 12.21
CA GLY A 211 12.18 20.12 12.75
C GLY A 211 12.15 18.69 13.27
N ASN A 212 10.96 18.25 13.69
CA ASN A 212 10.75 16.92 14.28
C ASN A 212 9.77 16.06 13.49
N GLN A 213 9.24 16.56 12.38
CA GLN A 213 8.24 15.88 11.55
C GLN A 213 8.70 15.83 10.10
N PHE A 214 8.59 14.64 9.50
CA PHE A 214 8.72 14.46 8.06
C PHE A 214 7.43 14.93 7.39
N LEU A 215 7.56 15.67 6.29
CA LEU A 215 6.44 16.26 5.59
C LEU A 215 6.49 15.91 4.10
N ILE A 216 5.35 15.56 3.52
CA ILE A 216 5.20 15.38 2.07
C ILE A 216 4.18 16.39 1.58
N PHE A 217 4.64 17.24 0.67
CA PHE A 217 3.87 18.30 0.07
C PHE A 217 4.06 18.26 -1.45
N GLY A 218 3.00 18.54 -2.20
CA GLY A 218 3.07 18.74 -3.63
C GLY A 218 1.70 18.61 -4.29
N GLU A 219 1.58 19.10 -5.53
CA GLU A 219 0.32 19.09 -6.27
C GLU A 219 -0.25 17.66 -6.37
N GLY A 220 -1.35 17.41 -5.65
CA GLY A 220 -2.04 16.12 -5.64
C GLY A 220 -1.38 15.02 -4.81
N LEU A 221 -0.48 15.36 -3.88
CA LEU A 221 0.15 14.45 -2.91
C LEU A 221 -0.49 14.62 -1.52
N GLN A 222 -1.54 13.86 -1.24
CA GLN A 222 -2.03 13.62 0.13
C GLN A 222 -1.87 12.14 0.42
N ALA A 223 -0.75 11.76 1.03
CA ALA A 223 -0.60 10.41 1.55
C ALA A 223 -1.59 10.23 2.70
N GLU A 224 -2.39 9.17 2.66
CA GLU A 224 -3.42 8.87 3.66
C GLU A 224 -2.78 8.82 5.07
N GLY A 225 -3.29 9.64 6.00
CA GLY A 225 -2.73 9.77 7.35
C GLY A 225 -1.59 10.78 7.52
N MET A 226 -1.18 11.50 6.46
CA MET A 226 -0.22 12.61 6.56
C MET A 226 -0.94 13.96 6.65
N PRO A 227 -0.52 14.86 7.55
CA PRO A 227 -1.17 16.17 7.72
C PRO A 227 -0.98 17.05 6.48
N SER A 228 -2.01 17.84 6.15
CA SER A 228 -1.99 18.73 4.98
C SER A 228 -1.13 19.98 5.22
N LEU A 229 -0.65 20.62 4.15
CA LEU A 229 0.14 21.85 4.23
C LEU A 229 -0.62 22.97 4.96
N ASP A 230 -1.94 23.01 4.77
CA ASP A 230 -2.84 24.00 5.39
C ASP A 230 -3.07 23.73 6.89
N GLU A 231 -2.95 22.47 7.33
CA GLU A 231 -3.01 22.10 8.76
C GLU A 231 -1.70 22.42 9.51
N ILE A 232 -0.59 22.48 8.78
CA ILE A 232 0.75 22.61 9.34
C ILE A 232 1.28 24.00 9.00
N ASN A 233 0.99 24.97 9.87
CA ASN A 233 1.47 26.35 9.76
C ASN A 233 3.02 26.45 9.96
N ILE A 234 3.80 25.83 9.09
CA ILE A 234 5.26 25.80 9.09
C ILE A 234 5.79 26.68 7.96
N ASP A 235 6.55 27.71 8.34
CA ASP A 235 7.34 28.53 7.43
C ASP A 235 8.58 27.75 6.95
N ILE A 236 8.42 26.99 5.85
CA ILE A 236 9.49 26.20 5.24
C ILE A 236 10.70 27.09 4.86
N PRO A 237 10.53 28.25 4.19
CA PRO A 237 11.65 29.13 3.85
C PRO A 237 12.55 29.51 5.03
N SER A 238 12.00 29.89 6.19
CA SER A 238 12.82 30.31 7.33
C SER A 238 13.55 29.17 8.05
N LYS A 239 13.07 27.93 7.90
CA LYS A 239 13.67 26.73 8.51
C LYS A 239 14.54 25.92 7.56
N ARG A 240 14.61 26.31 6.28
CA ARG A 240 15.38 25.59 5.26
C ARG A 240 16.87 25.67 5.54
N VAL A 241 17.53 24.51 5.53
CA VAL A 241 18.98 24.36 5.70
C VAL A 241 19.68 23.71 4.50
N GLY A 242 18.90 23.35 3.48
CA GLY A 242 19.41 22.82 2.23
C GLY A 242 18.29 22.32 1.33
N GLN A 243 18.67 21.86 0.15
CA GLN A 243 17.78 21.22 -0.80
C GLN A 243 18.32 19.87 -1.24
N PHE A 244 17.42 18.98 -1.63
CA PHE A 244 17.79 17.70 -2.22
C PHE A 244 17.03 17.45 -3.51
N ARG A 245 17.68 16.67 -4.37
CA ARG A 245 17.08 16.04 -5.53
C ARG A 245 17.51 14.59 -5.53
N GLU A 246 16.54 13.70 -5.69
CA GLU A 246 16.78 12.27 -5.64
C GLU A 246 16.06 11.60 -6.80
N GLN A 247 16.75 10.67 -7.47
CA GLN A 247 16.16 9.87 -8.52
C GLN A 247 16.26 8.40 -8.12
N PHE A 248 15.12 7.70 -8.17
CA PHE A 248 15.03 6.28 -7.98
C PHE A 248 14.65 5.62 -9.30
N THR A 249 15.37 4.56 -9.65
CA THR A 249 14.99 3.58 -10.66
C THR A 249 14.52 2.34 -9.93
N VAL A 250 13.26 1.99 -10.14
CA VAL A 250 12.57 0.91 -9.44
C VAL A 250 12.21 -0.19 -10.42
N LEU A 251 12.48 -1.43 -10.02
CA LEU A 251 12.20 -2.64 -10.80
C LEU A 251 11.26 -3.58 -10.03
N PRO A 252 10.45 -4.38 -10.72
CA PRO A 252 9.62 -5.40 -10.09
C PRO A 252 10.47 -6.48 -9.43
N GLY A 253 10.04 -6.94 -8.26
CA GLY A 253 10.62 -8.07 -7.55
C GLY A 253 10.14 -9.42 -8.09
N THR A 254 10.46 -10.48 -7.35
CA THR A 254 10.05 -11.86 -7.66
C THR A 254 8.58 -12.13 -7.37
N SER A 255 7.97 -11.34 -6.50
CA SER A 255 6.56 -11.46 -6.10
C SER A 255 5.74 -10.34 -6.72
N MET A 256 4.50 -10.65 -7.11
CA MET A 256 3.59 -9.68 -7.69
C MET A 256 3.37 -8.50 -6.74
N GLY A 257 3.51 -7.27 -7.25
CA GLY A 257 3.34 -6.05 -6.46
C GLY A 257 4.53 -5.68 -5.57
N CYS A 258 5.58 -6.50 -5.51
CA CYS A 258 6.83 -6.14 -4.85
C CYS A 258 7.77 -5.41 -5.80
N TYR A 259 8.49 -4.43 -5.28
CA TYR A 259 9.44 -3.62 -6.02
C TYR A 259 10.72 -3.43 -5.21
N TYR A 260 11.84 -3.19 -5.90
CA TYR A 260 13.11 -2.83 -5.27
C TYR A 260 13.77 -1.68 -6.04
N ILE A 261 14.61 -0.91 -5.34
CA ILE A 261 15.39 0.20 -5.90
C ILE A 261 16.64 -0.39 -6.56
N ALA A 262 16.66 -0.42 -7.88
CA ALA A 262 17.80 -0.89 -8.65
C ALA A 262 18.90 0.18 -8.76
N LYS A 263 18.51 1.45 -8.86
CA LYS A 263 19.45 2.57 -8.85
C LYS A 263 18.87 3.76 -8.09
N GLN A 264 19.73 4.44 -7.34
CA GLN A 264 19.39 5.66 -6.63
C GLN A 264 20.50 6.69 -6.83
N ASP A 265 20.13 7.90 -7.23
CA ASP A 265 21.07 9.02 -7.36
C ASP A 265 20.62 10.17 -6.44
N LEU A 266 21.44 10.51 -5.44
CA LEU A 266 21.15 11.58 -4.47
C LEU A 266 22.06 12.78 -4.71
N TYR A 267 21.44 13.95 -4.83
CA TYR A 267 22.09 15.24 -4.95
C TYR A 267 21.62 16.15 -3.81
N ILE A 268 22.56 16.63 -2.99
CA ILE A 268 22.29 17.59 -1.92
C ILE A 268 22.96 18.91 -2.28
N VAL A 269 22.20 19.99 -2.22
CA VAL A 269 22.69 21.36 -2.39
C VAL A 269 22.53 22.06 -1.05
N GLN A 270 23.64 22.47 -0.44
CA GLN A 270 23.61 23.31 0.75
C GLN A 270 23.27 24.74 0.33
N SER A 271 22.35 25.35 1.08
CA SER A 271 21.97 26.76 0.97
C SER A 271 22.95 27.67 1.69
#